data_AF-A0A367IJT4-F1
#
_entry.id   AF-A0A367IJT4-F1
#
_cell.length_a   1.000
_cell.length_b   1.000
_cell.length_c   1.000
_cell.angle_alpha   90.00
_cell.angle_beta   90.00
_cell.angle_gamma   90.00
#
_symmetry.space_group_name_H-M   'P 1'
#
loop_
_entity.id
_entity.type
_entity.pdbx_description
1 polymer ?
#
loop_
_entity_poly.entity_id
_entity_poly.type
_entity_poly.pdbx_seq_one_letter_code
_entity_poly.pdbx_strand_id
1 'polypeptide(L)' 'DAKELTLQTCLGAARMAQTSEDDLATLRRKVTSPKGTTEVAIQSMESNNVRQLIHDAVIVATNRSKELAQELCKD' A
#
# COMPACT_ATOMS: atom_id res chain seq x y z
N ASP A 1 11.24 -19.37 -1.56
CA ASP A 1 9.87 -19.70 -1.08
C ASP A 1 8.93 -18.51 -1.35
N ALA A 2 7.62 -18.70 -1.52
CA ALA A 2 6.66 -17.62 -1.84
C ALA A 2 6.66 -16.51 -0.77
N LYS A 3 6.85 -16.88 0.50
CA LYS A 3 7.00 -15.94 1.62
C LYS A 3 8.19 -15.00 1.43
N GLU A 4 9.35 -15.56 1.09
CA GLU A 4 10.59 -14.80 0.91
C GLU A 4 10.48 -13.81 -0.25
N LEU A 5 9.94 -14.26 -1.39
CA LEU A 5 9.69 -13.40 -2.55
C LEU A 5 8.76 -12.23 -2.18
N THR A 6 7.66 -12.52 -1.48
CA THR A 6 6.70 -11.50 -1.04
C THR A 6 7.37 -10.45 -0.14
N LEU A 7 8.15 -10.90 0.84
CA LEU A 7 8.87 -9.99 1.76
C LEU A 7 9.87 -9.10 1.00
N GLN A 8 10.64 -9.68 0.07
CA GLN A 8 11.59 -8.91 -0.73
C GLN A 8 10.90 -7.92 -1.67
N THR A 9 9.78 -8.29 -2.28
CA THR A 9 9.00 -7.38 -3.14
C THR A 9 8.51 -6.16 -2.37
N CYS A 10 7.90 -6.37 -1.19
CA CYS A 10 7.43 -5.26 -0.36
C CYS A 10 8.58 -4.35 0.10
N LEU A 11 9.69 -4.95 0.54
CA LEU A 11 10.88 -4.20 0.97
C LEU A 11 11.49 -3.39 -0.18
N GLY A 12 11.64 -3.99 -1.36
CA GLY A 12 12.17 -3.32 -2.54
C GLY A 12 11.29 -2.16 -2.99
N ALA A 13 9.96 -2.34 -3.01
CA ALA A 13 9.01 -1.29 -3.32
C ALA A 13 9.09 -0.12 -2.34
N ALA A 14 9.16 -0.39 -1.04
CA ALA A 14 9.31 0.64 -0.01
C ALA A 14 10.62 1.42 -0.14
N ARG A 15 11.73 0.73 -0.42
CA ARG A 15 13.03 1.36 -0.68
C ARG A 15 12.99 2.27 -1.91
N MET A 16 12.44 1.80 -3.03
CA MET A 16 12.28 2.62 -4.24
C MET A 16 11.46 3.88 -3.96
N ALA A 17 10.36 3.76 -3.22
CA ALA A 17 9.52 4.88 -2.84
C ALA A 17 10.24 5.92 -1.94
N GLN A 18 11.15 5.46 -1.08
CA GLN A 18 11.87 6.34 -0.15
C GLN A 18 13.03 7.09 -0.81
N THR A 19 13.70 6.46 -1.79
CA THR A 19 14.94 6.99 -2.38
C THR A 19 14.76 7.63 -3.76
N SER A 20 13.62 7.43 -4.40
CA SER A 20 13.35 8.02 -5.73
C SER A 20 12.90 9.47 -5.62
N GLU A 21 13.25 10.26 -6.62
CA GLU A 21 12.69 11.60 -6.85
C GLU A 21 11.32 11.55 -7.54
N ASP A 22 10.95 10.39 -8.10
CA ASP A 22 9.64 10.19 -8.74
C ASP A 22 8.55 9.94 -7.70
N ASP A 23 7.33 10.42 -8.00
CA ASP A 23 6.15 10.06 -7.22
C ASP A 23 5.76 8.56 -7.37
N LEU A 24 4.96 8.06 -6.43
CA LEU A 24 4.51 6.66 -6.41
C LEU A 24 3.74 6.23 -7.66
N ALA A 25 2.95 7.13 -8.26
CA ALA A 25 2.20 6.81 -9.47
C ALA A 25 3.15 6.67 -10.68
N THR A 26 4.19 7.49 -10.74
CA THR A 26 5.25 7.42 -11.74
C THR A 26 6.07 6.14 -11.57
N LEU A 27 6.49 5.79 -10.35
CA LEU A 27 7.18 4.53 -10.08
C LEU A 27 6.36 3.31 -10.50
N ARG A 28 5.06 3.29 -10.17
CA ARG A 28 4.15 2.22 -10.62
C ARG A 28 4.09 2.13 -12.15
N ARG A 29 3.96 3.26 -12.85
CA ARG A 29 3.92 3.30 -14.32
C ARG A 29 5.21 2.73 -14.94
N LYS A 30 6.38 3.07 -14.38
CA LYS A 30 7.68 2.57 -14.86
C LYS A 30 7.80 1.04 -14.85
N VAL A 31 7.09 0.35 -13.94
CA VAL A 31 7.08 -1.13 -13.83
C VAL A 31 5.84 -1.79 -14.45
N THR A 32 5.00 -1.01 -15.15
CA THR A 32 3.75 -1.49 -15.76
C THR A 32 3.84 -1.36 -17.28
N SER A 33 4.20 -2.44 -17.97
CA SER A 33 4.18 -2.47 -19.43
C SER A 33 2.74 -2.57 -19.97
N PRO A 34 2.42 -1.92 -21.11
CA PRO A 34 1.13 -2.06 -21.77
C PRO A 34 0.85 -3.52 -22.12
N LYS A 35 -0.35 -4.02 -21.81
CA LYS A 35 -0.78 -5.42 -21.99
C LYS A 35 0.06 -6.43 -21.21
N GLY A 36 0.81 -5.97 -20.21
CA GLY A 36 1.67 -6.81 -19.37
C GLY A 36 0.93 -7.46 -18.19
N THR A 37 1.62 -8.38 -17.52
CA THR A 37 1.07 -9.07 -16.33
C THR A 37 0.82 -8.11 -15.16
N THR A 38 1.70 -7.13 -14.96
CA THR A 38 1.53 -6.10 -13.92
C THR A 38 0.27 -5.25 -14.16
N GLU A 39 -0.02 -4.91 -15.42
CA GLU A 39 -1.20 -4.12 -15.77
C GLU A 39 -2.49 -4.87 -15.40
N VAL A 40 -2.59 -6.15 -15.80
CA VAL A 40 -3.73 -7.00 -15.48
C VAL A 40 -3.90 -7.17 -13.97
N ALA A 41 -2.80 -7.36 -13.24
CA ALA A 41 -2.84 -7.47 -11.78
C ALA A 41 -3.34 -6.16 -11.12
N ILE A 42 -2.89 -5.00 -11.60
CA ILE A 42 -3.34 -3.70 -11.10
C ILE A 42 -4.82 -3.46 -11.42
N GLN A 43 -5.27 -3.77 -12.63
CA GLN A 43 -6.68 -3.66 -13.00
C GLN A 43 -7.58 -4.54 -12.12
N SER A 44 -7.14 -5.77 -11.80
CA SER A 44 -7.84 -6.64 -10.86
C SER A 44 -7.90 -6.02 -9.45
N MET A 45 -6.80 -5.49 -8.93
CA MET A 45 -6.77 -4.83 -7.61
C MET A 45 -7.67 -3.59 -7.55
N GLU A 46 -7.69 -2.76 -8.59
CA GLU A 46 -8.58 -1.59 -8.65
C GLU A 46 -10.05 -2.01 -8.75
N SER A 47 -10.38 -3.05 -9.55
CA SER A 47 -11.74 -3.60 -9.66
C SER A 47 -12.25 -4.18 -8.34
N ASN A 48 -11.33 -4.64 -7.47
CA ASN A 48 -11.63 -5.15 -6.13
C ASN A 48 -11.52 -4.06 -5.04
N ASN A 49 -11.42 -2.78 -5.42
CA ASN A 49 -11.37 -1.64 -4.49
C ASN A 49 -10.24 -1.71 -3.46
N VAL A 50 -9.12 -2.37 -3.76
CA VAL A 50 -8.02 -2.58 -2.80
C VAL A 50 -7.49 -1.24 -2.27
N ARG A 51 -7.40 -0.22 -3.11
CA ARG A 51 -6.98 1.12 -2.73
C ARG A 51 -7.88 1.73 -1.66
N GLN A 52 -9.19 1.66 -1.87
CA GLN A 52 -10.18 2.20 -0.93
C GLN A 52 -10.15 1.42 0.39
N LEU A 53 -10.04 0.09 0.30
CA LEU A 53 -9.96 -0.78 1.47
C LEU A 53 -8.77 -0.44 2.38
N ILE A 54 -7.58 -0.23 1.80
CA ILE A 54 -6.39 0.16 2.58
C ILE A 54 -6.58 1.53 3.23
N HIS A 55 -7.12 2.50 2.48
CA HIS A 55 -7.41 3.84 3.01
C HIS A 55 -8.34 3.76 4.23
N ASP A 56 -9.46 3.04 4.10
CA ASP A 56 -10.46 2.96 5.16
C ASP A 56 -9.94 2.21 6.38
N ALA A 57 -9.13 1.16 6.17
CA ALA A 57 -8.47 0.46 7.26
C ALA A 57 -7.56 1.39 8.09
N VAL A 58 -6.78 2.27 7.43
CA VAL A 58 -5.92 3.24 8.12
C VAL A 58 -6.75 4.27 8.90
N ILE A 59 -7.87 4.73 8.33
CA ILE A 59 -8.77 5.68 9.02
C ILE A 59 -9.39 5.03 10.26
N VAL A 60 -9.90 3.81 10.13
CA VAL A 60 -10.47 3.06 11.26
C VAL A 60 -9.43 2.85 12.36
N ALA A 61 -8.21 2.43 12.01
CA ALA A 61 -7.12 2.26 12.97
C ALA A 61 -6.74 3.59 13.65
N THR A 62 -6.71 4.69 12.90
CA THR A 62 -6.42 6.02 13.43
C THR A 62 -7.48 6.48 14.43
N ASN A 63 -8.76 6.26 14.13
CA ASN A 63 -9.85 6.60 15.04
C ASN A 63 -9.78 5.78 16.32
N ARG A 64 -9.53 4.47 16.23
CA ARG A 64 -9.35 3.63 17.43
C ARG A 64 -8.18 4.10 18.29
N SER A 65 -7.07 4.50 17.68
CA SER A 65 -5.92 5.06 18.39
C SER A 65 -6.28 6.31 19.19
N LYS A 66 -7.12 7.21 18.62
CA LYS A 66 -7.59 8.42 19.32
C LYS A 66 -8.52 8.09 20.47
N GLU A 67 -9.42 7.12 20.31
CA GLU A 67 -10.30 6.64 21.39
C GLU A 67 -9.47 6.10 22.56
N LEU A 68 -8.50 5.23 22.28
CA LEU A 68 -7.59 4.68 23.30
C LEU A 68 -6.84 5.78 24.06
N ALA A 69 -6.36 6.81 23.36
CA ALA A 69 -5.70 7.95 24.01
C ALA A 69 -6.66 8.72 24.93
N GLN A 70 -7.93 8.89 24.54
CA GLN A 70 -8.94 9.55 25.38
C GLN A 70 -9.34 8.70 26.59
N GLU A 71 -9.39 7.38 26.45
CA GLU A 71 -9.62 6.44 27.56
C GLU A 71 -8.48 6.56 28.58
N LEU A 72 -7.22 6.52 28.13
CA LEU A 72 -6.03 6.62 28.97
C LEU A 72 -5.86 7.96 29.70
N CYS A 73 -6.35 9.07 29.15
CA CYS A 73 -6.28 10.38 29.81
C CYS A 73 -7.42 10.64 30.80
N LYS A 74 -8.41 9.75 30.90
CA LYS A 74 -9.54 9.87 31.83
C LYS A 74 -9.31 9.11 33.14
N ASP A 75 -8.32 8.22 33.17
CA ASP A 75 -7.79 7.57 34.38
C ASP A 75 -6.68 8.43 35.03
#